data_AF-X1FTT8-F1
#
_entry.id   AF-X1FTT8-F1
#
_cell.length_a   1.000
_cell.length_b   1.000
_cell.length_c   1.000
_cell.angle_alpha   90.00
_cell.angle_beta   90.00
_cell.angle_gamma   90.00
#
_symmetry.space_group_name_H-M   'P 1'
#
loop_
_entity.id
_entity.type
_entity.pdbx_description
1 polymer ?
#
loop_
_entity_poly.entity_id
_entity_poly.type
_entity_poly.pdbx_seq_one_letter_code
_entity_poly.pdbx_strand_id
1 'polypeptide(L)' 'MSIEKFKTIVSSCIPLPVENVDTDQIIPARFLKATTREGFGENLFRDWRYTIKKNR' A
#
# COMPACT_ATOMS: atom_id res chain seq x y z
N MET A 1 21.25 3.86 -5.25
CA MET A 1 20.33 3.42 -6.33
C MET A 1 20.11 4.61 -7.24
N SER A 2 20.43 4.48 -8.53
CA SER A 2 20.03 5.47 -9.53
C SER A 2 18.53 5.38 -9.76
N ILE A 3 17.81 6.50 -9.71
CA ILE A 3 16.41 6.55 -10.12
C ILE A 3 16.35 6.23 -11.62
N GLU A 4 15.67 5.15 -11.98
CA GLU A 4 15.45 4.82 -13.39
C GLU A 4 14.51 5.84 -14.02
N LYS A 5 14.79 6.19 -15.28
CA LYS A 5 13.94 7.11 -16.05
C LYS A 5 12.58 6.45 -16.27
N PHE A 6 11.52 7.12 -15.81
CA PHE A 6 10.15 6.70 -16.10
C PHE A 6 9.90 6.69 -17.61
N LYS A 7 9.35 5.58 -18.10
CA LYS A 7 8.91 5.39 -19.50
C LYS A 7 7.39 5.19 -19.52
N THR A 8 6.83 5.04 -20.71
CA THR A 8 5.42 4.64 -20.83
C THR A 8 5.20 3.25 -20.23
N ILE A 9 4.25 3.15 -19.30
CA ILE A 9 3.78 1.89 -18.73
C ILE A 9 2.36 1.66 -19.24
N VAL A 10 2.09 0.48 -19.80
CA VAL A 10 0.76 0.03 -20.19
C VAL A 10 0.40 -1.17 -19.33
N SER A 11 -0.57 -1.01 -18.45
CA SER A 11 -1.01 -2.04 -17.51
C SER A 11 -2.49 -1.85 -17.13
N SER A 12 -3.08 -2.88 -16.54
CA SER A 12 -4.41 -2.79 -15.95
C SER A 12 -4.43 -1.85 -14.73
N CYS A 13 -5.51 -1.10 -14.58
CA CYS A 13 -5.74 -0.22 -13.43
C CYS A 13 -6.75 -0.84 -12.46
N ILE A 14 -6.66 -0.48 -11.19
CA ILE A 14 -7.63 -0.87 -10.15
C ILE A 14 -8.33 0.40 -9.65
N PRO A 15 -9.68 0.51 -9.77
CA PRO A 15 -10.41 1.65 -9.22
C PRO A 15 -10.47 1.54 -7.69
N LEU A 16 -10.17 2.64 -7.00
CA LEU A 16 -10.28 2.77 -5.55
C LEU A 16 -11.21 3.96 -5.23
N PRO A 17 -12.53 3.74 -5.01
CA PRO A 17 -13.51 4.80 -4.83
C PRO A 17 -13.54 5.30 -3.37
N VAL A 18 -12.39 5.77 -2.88
CA VAL A 18 -12.24 6.30 -1.52
C VAL A 18 -11.57 7.66 -1.61
N GLU A 19 -12.19 8.66 -0.99
CA GLU A 19 -11.62 10.00 -0.88
C GLU A 19 -10.78 10.12 0.39
N ASN A 20 -9.83 11.07 0.40
CA ASN A 20 -9.02 11.39 1.58
C ASN A 20 -8.23 10.19 2.12
N VAL A 21 -7.60 9.43 1.23
CA VAL A 21 -6.75 8.30 1.61
C VAL A 21 -5.53 8.80 2.41
N ASP A 22 -5.43 8.43 3.68
CA ASP A 22 -4.37 8.87 4.59
C ASP A 22 -3.12 7.96 4.56
N THR A 23 -2.04 8.39 5.24
CA THR A 23 -0.78 7.64 5.27
C THR A 23 -0.86 6.29 5.97
N ASP A 24 -1.70 6.17 7.01
CA ASP A 24 -1.87 4.91 7.75
C ASP A 24 -2.74 3.91 6.96
N GLN A 25 -3.66 4.40 6.13
CA GLN A 25 -4.45 3.59 5.21
C GLN A 25 -3.57 3.01 4.10
N ILE A 26 -2.65 3.81 3.54
CA ILE A 26 -1.65 3.32 2.57
C ILE A 26 -0.75 2.28 3.23
N ILE A 27 -0.17 2.63 4.38
CA ILE A 27 0.63 1.70 5.17
C ILE A 27 0.57 2.03 6.66
N PRO A 28 0.05 1.12 7.50
CA PRO A 28 -0.06 1.40 8.91
C PRO A 28 1.31 1.56 9.60
N ALA A 29 1.44 2.57 10.47
CA ALA A 29 2.70 2.89 11.16
C ALA A 29 3.35 1.71 11.91
N ARG A 30 2.56 0.72 12.34
CA ARG A 30 3.06 -0.50 13.01
C ARG A 30 3.99 -1.34 12.12
N PHE A 31 3.89 -1.22 10.80
CA PHE A 31 4.76 -1.91 9.84
C PHE A 31 6.00 -1.08 9.45
N LEU A 32 6.07 0.18 9.87
CA LEU A 32 7.22 1.07 9.64
C LEU A 32 8.37 0.81 10.64
N LYS A 33 8.22 -0.16 11.55
CA LYS A 33 9.26 -0.59 12.49
C LYS A 33 10.28 -1.56 11.88
N ALA A 34 10.09 -1.96 10.63
CA ALA A 34 11.02 -2.85 9.93
C ALA A 34 12.37 -2.15 9.75
N THR A 35 13.46 -2.84 10.07
CA THR A 35 14.84 -2.37 9.88
C THR A 35 15.34 -2.57 8.45
N THR A 36 14.62 -3.36 7.65
CA THR A 36 14.93 -3.63 6.24
C THR A 36 13.92 -2.94 5.31
N ARG A 37 14.34 -2.65 4.08
CA ARG A 37 13.51 -1.98 3.05
C ARG A 37 12.61 -2.96 2.28
N GLU A 38 12.56 -4.21 2.70
CA GLU A 38 11.89 -5.31 2.01
C GLU A 38 10.48 -5.52 2.60
N GLY A 39 9.58 -6.11 1.81
CA GLY A 39 8.26 -6.54 2.32
C GLY A 39 7.23 -5.44 2.56
N PHE A 40 7.52 -4.17 2.24
CA PHE A 40 6.55 -3.08 2.35
C PHE A 40 5.34 -3.25 1.42
N GLY A 41 5.51 -3.90 0.25
CA GLY A 41 4.42 -4.20 -0.68
C GLY A 41 3.33 -5.11 -0.08
N GLU A 42 3.71 -6.07 0.76
CA GLU A 42 2.75 -6.96 1.45
C GLU A 42 1.92 -6.23 2.51
N ASN A 43 2.42 -5.07 2.97
CA ASN A 43 1.76 -4.23 3.97
C ASN A 43 0.96 -3.08 3.34
N LEU A 44 0.97 -2.95 2.01
CA LEU A 44 0.18 -1.94 1.30
C LEU A 44 -1.32 -2.20 1.51
N PHE A 45 -2.04 -1.20 2.00
CA PHE A 45 -3.47 -1.28 2.33
C PHE A 45 -3.81 -2.46 3.26
N ARG A 46 -2.92 -2.81 4.18
CA ARG A 46 -3.03 -4.03 5.03
C ARG A 46 -4.39 -4.12 5.74
N ASP A 47 -4.87 -3.02 6.30
CA ASP A 47 -6.14 -3.00 7.03
C ASP A 47 -7.34 -3.22 6.10
N TRP A 48 -7.34 -2.65 4.90
CA TRP A 48 -8.41 -2.91 3.92
C TRP A 48 -8.36 -4.33 3.34
N ARG A 49 -7.16 -4.86 3.11
CA ARG A 49 -6.96 -6.19 2.51
C ARG A 49 -7.31 -7.35 3.45
N TYR A 50 -6.97 -7.23 4.73
CA TYR A 50 -7.02 -8.35 5.68
C TYR A 50 -7.92 -8.11 6.88
N THR A 51 -8.21 -6.85 7.22
CA THR A 51 -9.14 -6.51 8.30
C THR A 51 -10.55 -6.33 7.72
N ILE A 52 -11.06 -7.38 7.07
CA ILE A 52 -12.51 -7.54 6.94
C ILE A 52 -12.97 -7.87 8.35
N LYS A 53 -13.55 -6.91 9.07
CA LYS A 53 -14.30 -7.21 10.29
C LYS A 53 -15.19 -8.42 9.98
N LYS A 54 -14.93 -9.56 10.63
CA LYS A 54 -16.00 -10.50 10.96
C LYS A 54 -17.06 -9.66 11.63
N ASN A 55 -18.13 -9.36 10.92
CA ASN A 55 -19.23 -8.57 11.44
C ASN A 55 -19.71 -9.19 12.75
N ARG A 56 -19.93 -8.31 13.72
CA ARG A 56 -20.92 -8.54 14.78
C ARG A 56 -22.29 -8.75 14.15
#